data_AF-A0A482YZ01-F1
#
_entry.id   AF-A0A482YZ01-F1
#
_cell.length_a   1.000
_cell.length_b   1.000
_cell.length_c   1.000
_cell.angle_alpha   90.00
_cell.angle_beta   90.00
_cell.angle_gamma   90.00
#
_symmetry.space_group_name_H-M   'P 1'
#
loop_
_entity.id
_entity.type
_entity.pdbx_description
1 polymer ?
#
loop_
_entity_poly.entity_id
_entity_poly.type
_entity_poly.pdbx_seq_one_letter_code
_entity_poly.pdbx_strand_id
1 'polypeptide(L)'
;MRSKKLLIALFLPLFSFAGGQEIYSENCEKCHGFSRQGSLGLPLYRSTIANYSNDYLKKTIRHGRPGRIMPGFNLSEAQVAKLIRFLRAGVRAPQYSNETIIGDVDAGKYTYEQYCQRCHGAELQGGEGTGKNFSWQKETVKYRHQH
;
A
#
# COMPACT_ATOMS: atom_id res chain seq x y z
N MET A 1 27.61 -51.90 16.05
CA MET A 1 26.25 -51.33 15.95
C MET A 1 26.31 -49.83 16.24
N ARG A 2 25.74 -49.04 15.32
CA ARG A 2 25.35 -47.60 15.37
C ARG A 2 25.88 -46.68 16.49
N SER A 3 26.51 -45.58 16.06
CA SER A 3 26.13 -44.24 16.54
C SER A 3 26.43 -43.16 15.49
N LYS A 4 25.66 -43.17 14.38
CA LYS A 4 25.54 -42.04 13.45
C LYS A 4 24.58 -41.00 14.05
N LYS A 5 24.98 -40.31 15.13
CA LYS A 5 24.13 -39.29 15.79
C LYS A 5 24.81 -37.93 15.92
N LEU A 6 25.64 -37.54 14.95
CA LEU A 6 26.25 -36.22 14.95
C LEU A 6 26.30 -35.63 13.53
N LEU A 7 25.14 -35.52 12.87
CA LEU A 7 25.08 -34.90 11.53
C LEU A 7 23.72 -34.27 11.18
N ILE A 8 22.87 -33.95 12.16
CA ILE A 8 21.55 -33.34 11.92
C ILE A 8 21.41 -31.99 12.65
N ALA A 9 22.49 -31.21 12.71
CA ALA A 9 22.47 -29.84 13.24
C ALA A 9 22.98 -28.79 12.25
N LEU A 10 23.20 -29.16 10.99
CA LEU A 10 23.62 -28.25 9.90
C LEU A 10 22.53 -27.99 8.86
N PHE A 11 21.28 -28.37 9.15
CA PHE A 11 20.08 -27.99 8.40
C PHE A 11 19.23 -27.09 9.30
N LEU A 12 19.81 -26.00 9.82
CA LEU A 12 18.99 -24.83 10.14
C LEU A 12 18.18 -24.54 8.88
N PRO A 13 16.84 -24.43 8.93
CA PRO A 13 16.13 -24.00 7.75
C PRO A 13 16.72 -22.64 7.43
N LEU A 14 17.26 -22.51 6.22
CA LEU A 14 17.34 -21.23 5.54
C LEU A 14 15.94 -20.66 5.69
N PHE A 15 15.75 -19.79 6.68
CA PHE A 15 14.50 -19.11 6.93
C PHE A 15 14.34 -18.21 5.71
N SER A 16 13.75 -18.77 4.65
CA SER A 16 13.93 -18.25 3.30
C SER A 16 13.44 -16.81 3.29
N PHE A 17 14.41 -15.89 3.24
CA PHE A 17 14.18 -14.48 3.01
C PHE A 17 13.63 -14.25 1.58
N ALA A 18 13.79 -15.27 0.72
CA ALA A 18 13.21 -15.40 -0.60
C ALA A 18 11.68 -15.63 -0.57
N GLY A 19 11.02 -15.16 -1.62
CA GLY A 19 9.60 -15.42 -1.88
C GLY A 19 8.71 -14.18 -1.96
N GLY A 20 9.13 -13.02 -1.45
CA GLY A 20 8.33 -11.78 -1.59
C GLY A 20 8.15 -11.35 -3.06
N GLN A 21 9.18 -11.57 -3.88
CA GLN A 21 9.13 -11.33 -5.33
C GLN A 21 8.24 -12.35 -6.06
N GLU A 22 8.33 -13.63 -5.69
CA GLU A 22 7.46 -14.70 -6.22
C GLU A 22 5.98 -14.35 -5.99
N ILE A 23 5.63 -14.03 -4.74
CA ILE A 23 4.27 -13.65 -4.35
C ILE A 23 3.82 -12.42 -5.15
N TYR A 24 4.71 -11.44 -5.37
CA TYR A 24 4.39 -10.27 -6.18
C TYR A 24 4.08 -10.64 -7.64
N SER A 25 4.91 -11.48 -8.26
CA SER A 25 4.75 -11.89 -9.66
C SER A 25 3.45 -12.66 -9.87
N GLU A 26 3.14 -13.60 -8.97
CA GLU A 26 1.92 -14.41 -9.04
C GLU A 26 0.63 -13.61 -8.81
N ASN A 27 0.66 -12.61 -7.91
CA ASN A 27 -0.57 -12.01 -7.39
C ASN A 27 -0.77 -10.54 -7.79
N CYS A 28 0.30 -9.77 -7.93
CA CYS A 28 0.25 -8.30 -8.01
C CYS A 28 0.66 -7.77 -9.38
N GLU A 29 1.61 -8.43 -10.04
CA GLU A 29 2.26 -7.97 -11.25
C GLU A 29 1.28 -7.69 -12.40
N LYS A 30 0.27 -8.55 -12.60
CA LYS A 30 -0.72 -8.38 -13.66
C LYS A 30 -1.40 -7.01 -13.67
N CYS A 31 -1.56 -6.40 -12.49
CA CYS A 31 -2.15 -5.08 -12.35
C CYS A 31 -1.11 -3.98 -12.14
N HIS A 32 -0.09 -4.26 -11.32
CA HIS A 32 0.89 -3.25 -10.89
C HIS A 32 2.16 -3.19 -11.74
N GLY A 33 2.29 -4.08 -12.73
CA GLY A 33 3.41 -4.17 -13.68
C GLY A 33 4.64 -4.88 -13.10
N PHE A 34 5.45 -5.50 -13.97
CA PHE A 34 6.66 -6.23 -13.57
C PHE A 34 7.63 -5.39 -12.74
N SER A 35 7.82 -4.13 -13.14
CA SER A 35 8.71 -3.19 -12.47
C SER A 35 8.01 -2.38 -11.37
N ARG A 36 6.74 -2.67 -11.06
CA ARG A 36 5.83 -1.88 -10.19
C ARG A 36 5.47 -0.51 -10.76
N GLN A 37 5.61 -0.32 -12.07
CA GLN A 37 5.35 0.94 -12.74
C GLN A 37 3.86 1.27 -12.90
N GLY A 38 2.98 0.33 -12.56
CA GLY A 38 1.55 0.45 -12.76
C GLY A 38 1.12 0.09 -14.19
N SER A 39 -0.15 -0.22 -14.33
CA SER A 39 -0.85 -0.42 -15.60
C SER A 39 -2.33 -0.21 -15.31
N LEU A 40 -3.09 -1.30 -15.19
CA LEU A 40 -4.45 -1.28 -14.66
C LEU A 40 -4.48 -0.80 -13.19
N GLY A 41 -3.55 -1.29 -12.38
CA GLY A 41 -3.34 -0.86 -11.01
C GLY A 41 -2.37 0.32 -10.92
N LEU A 42 -2.49 1.10 -9.84
CA LEU A 42 -1.57 2.22 -9.57
C LEU A 42 -0.12 1.73 -9.42
N PRO A 43 0.89 2.54 -9.78
CA PRO A 43 2.28 2.21 -9.50
C PRO A 43 2.53 1.96 -8.01
N LEU A 44 3.39 0.98 -7.70
CA LEU A 44 3.82 0.66 -6.34
C LEU A 44 5.28 1.09 -6.12
N TYR A 45 5.52 2.38 -6.25
CA TYR A 45 6.84 2.96 -5.98
C TYR A 45 7.25 2.73 -4.52
N ARG A 46 8.51 2.34 -4.33
CA ARG A 46 9.07 2.02 -3.02
C ARG A 46 8.88 3.16 -2.01
N SER A 47 9.17 4.40 -2.41
CA SER A 47 8.99 5.60 -1.60
C SER A 47 7.54 5.76 -1.12
N THR A 48 6.58 5.58 -2.03
CA THR A 48 5.15 5.62 -1.71
C THR A 48 4.75 4.53 -0.73
N ILE A 49 5.18 3.29 -0.93
CA ILE A 49 4.84 2.16 -0.04
C ILE A 49 5.49 2.31 1.35
N ALA A 50 6.65 2.95 1.43
CA ALA A 50 7.33 3.22 2.68
C ALA A 50 6.53 4.17 3.60
N ASN A 51 5.64 4.99 3.05
CA ASN A 51 4.80 5.94 3.81
C ASN A 51 3.62 5.31 4.55
N TYR A 52 3.25 4.08 4.21
CA TYR A 52 2.08 3.42 4.81
C TYR A 52 2.49 2.52 5.97
N SER A 53 1.63 2.37 6.98
CA SER A 53 1.85 1.43 8.09
C SER A 53 1.78 -0.03 7.63
N ASN A 54 2.39 -0.95 8.39
CA ASN A 54 2.26 -2.39 8.14
C ASN A 54 0.79 -2.85 8.19
N ASP A 55 0.04 -2.37 9.17
CA ASP A 55 -1.38 -2.72 9.33
C ASP A 55 -2.22 -2.30 8.12
N TYR A 56 -2.03 -1.07 7.64
CA TYR A 56 -2.71 -0.57 6.45
C TYR A 56 -2.41 -1.45 5.22
N LEU A 57 -1.14 -1.78 4.99
CA LEU A 57 -0.76 -2.62 3.86
C LEU A 57 -1.31 -4.04 4.00
N LYS A 58 -1.27 -4.64 5.19
CA LYS A 58 -1.84 -5.96 5.47
C LYS A 58 -3.34 -6.00 5.14
N LYS A 59 -4.10 -5.04 5.66
CA LYS A 59 -5.55 -4.93 5.40
C LYS A 59 -5.84 -4.73 3.92
N THR A 60 -5.09 -3.85 3.27
CA THR A 60 -5.24 -3.58 1.83
C THR A 60 -4.97 -4.84 0.99
N ILE A 61 -3.93 -5.61 1.31
CA ILE A 61 -3.60 -6.84 0.59
C ILE A 61 -4.69 -7.90 0.80
N ARG A 62 -5.22 -8.05 2.03
CA ARG A 62 -6.21 -9.10 2.32
C ARG A 62 -7.60 -8.80 1.84
N HIS A 63 -8.04 -7.55 2.00
CA HIS A 63 -9.43 -7.16 1.76
C HIS A 63 -9.59 -6.40 0.45
N GLY A 64 -8.49 -6.10 -0.24
CA GLY A 64 -8.50 -5.22 -1.40
C GLY A 64 -8.85 -3.80 -0.97
N ARG A 65 -9.42 -3.04 -1.91
CA ARG A 65 -9.99 -1.72 -1.62
C ARG A 65 -11.44 -1.70 -2.07
N PRO A 66 -12.42 -1.68 -1.14
CA PRO A 66 -13.84 -1.59 -1.48
C PRO A 66 -14.11 -0.47 -2.49
N GLY A 67 -14.95 -0.75 -3.49
CA GLY A 67 -15.26 0.21 -4.56
C GLY A 67 -14.15 0.44 -5.58
N ARG A 68 -13.10 -0.37 -5.55
CA ARG A 68 -11.99 -0.31 -6.49
C ARG A 68 -11.76 -1.68 -7.10
N ILE A 69 -11.03 -1.67 -8.20
CA ILE A 69 -10.64 -2.87 -8.93
C ILE A 69 -9.59 -3.72 -8.19
N MET A 70 -8.98 -3.22 -7.11
CA MET A 70 -7.95 -3.95 -6.37
C MET A 70 -8.63 -5.02 -5.50
N PRO A 71 -8.50 -6.32 -5.85
CA PRO A 71 -9.14 -7.39 -5.09
C PRO A 71 -8.38 -7.67 -3.79
N GLY A 72 -9.02 -8.42 -2.90
CA GLY A 72 -8.35 -9.05 -1.77
C GLY A 72 -7.62 -10.33 -2.18
N PHE A 73 -6.54 -10.65 -1.48
CA PHE A 73 -5.73 -11.85 -1.72
C PHE A 73 -5.70 -12.74 -0.48
N ASN A 74 -5.94 -14.04 -0.67
CA ASN A 74 -5.89 -15.02 0.39
C ASN A 74 -4.45 -15.47 0.66
N LEU A 75 -3.68 -14.61 1.33
CA LEU A 75 -2.29 -14.85 1.70
C LEU A 75 -2.14 -14.99 3.22
N SER A 76 -1.32 -15.95 3.65
CA SER A 76 -0.97 -16.13 5.06
C SER A 76 -0.25 -14.89 5.64
N GLU A 77 -0.26 -14.73 6.97
CA GLU A 77 0.50 -13.67 7.66
C GLU A 77 1.97 -13.62 7.23
N ALA A 78 2.61 -14.79 7.11
CA ALA A 78 3.99 -14.88 6.71
C ALA A 78 4.21 -14.42 5.25
N GLN A 79 3.32 -14.79 4.34
CA GLN A 79 3.39 -14.36 2.94
C GLN A 79 3.20 -12.84 2.82
N VAL A 80 2.20 -12.28 3.50
CA VAL A 80 1.96 -10.83 3.50
C VAL A 80 3.15 -10.06 4.06
N ALA A 81 3.75 -10.55 5.16
CA ALA A 81 4.95 -9.93 5.72
C ALA A 81 6.15 -9.96 4.75
N LYS A 82 6.37 -11.09 4.06
CA LYS A 82 7.42 -11.22 3.03
C LYS A 82 7.17 -10.27 1.85
N LEU A 83 5.93 -10.17 1.39
CA LEU A 83 5.54 -9.27 0.31
C LEU A 83 5.76 -7.80 0.69
N ILE A 84 5.31 -7.37 1.86
CA ILE A 84 5.54 -6.00 2.36
C ILE A 84 7.03 -5.68 2.44
N ARG A 85 7.84 -6.62 2.95
CA ARG A 85 9.30 -6.47 3.00
C ARG A 85 9.90 -6.31 1.60
N PHE A 86 9.47 -7.11 0.63
CA PHE A 86 9.92 -6.99 -0.76
C PHE A 86 9.54 -5.63 -1.36
N LEU A 87 8.29 -5.18 -1.16
CA LEU A 87 7.80 -3.91 -1.69
C LEU A 87 8.59 -2.70 -1.15
N ARG A 88 9.09 -2.78 0.09
CA ARG A 88 9.92 -1.73 0.71
C ARG A 88 11.43 -1.94 0.60
N ALA A 89 11.89 -3.04 0.01
CA ALA A 89 13.31 -3.37 -0.02
C ALA A 89 14.13 -2.22 -0.64
N GLY A 90 15.15 -1.75 0.07
CA GLY A 90 16.06 -0.69 -0.38
C GLY A 90 15.61 0.75 -0.10
N VAL A 91 14.51 0.96 0.63
CA VAL A 91 14.11 2.30 1.09
C VAL A 91 13.74 2.29 2.57
N ARG A 92 13.95 3.43 3.24
CA ARG A 92 13.37 3.69 4.56
C ARG A 92 12.12 4.57 4.38
N ALA A 93 11.19 4.48 5.32
CA ALA A 93 10.11 5.45 5.40
C ALA A 93 10.72 6.84 5.55
N PRO A 94 10.34 7.83 4.72
CA PRO A 94 10.76 9.20 4.93
C PRO A 94 10.29 9.64 6.32
N GLN A 95 11.16 10.39 6.98
CA GLN A 95 10.83 11.04 8.24
C GLN A 95 10.24 12.40 7.89
N TYR A 96 9.00 12.62 8.30
CA TYR A 96 8.33 13.92 8.16
C TYR A 96 8.37 14.63 9.50
N SER A 97 8.56 15.95 9.47
CA SER A 97 8.37 16.77 10.66
C SER A 97 6.90 16.68 11.11
N ASN A 98 6.68 16.65 12.43
CA ASN A 98 5.35 16.80 13.00
C ASN A 98 4.97 18.29 13.14
N GLU A 99 5.84 19.21 12.72
CA GLU A 99 5.54 20.62 12.70
C GLU A 99 4.37 20.92 11.77
N THR A 100 3.46 21.76 12.23
CA THR A 100 2.33 22.20 11.43
C THR A 100 2.80 23.16 10.36
N ILE A 101 2.57 22.82 9.10
CA ILE A 101 2.78 23.73 7.98
C ILE A 101 1.55 24.65 7.92
N ILE A 102 1.74 25.95 8.18
CA ILE A 102 0.69 26.96 8.02
C ILE A 102 0.57 27.26 6.52
N GLY A 103 -0.48 26.74 5.89
CA GLY A 103 -0.82 27.03 4.49
C GLY A 103 -1.78 28.20 4.34
N ASP A 104 -1.80 28.80 3.15
CA ASP A 104 -2.81 29.78 2.74
C ASP A 104 -4.05 29.04 2.24
N VAL A 105 -5.15 29.16 2.98
CA VAL A 105 -6.42 28.48 2.69
C VAL A 105 -7.07 29.01 1.42
N ASP A 106 -6.99 30.32 1.17
CA ASP A 106 -7.62 30.96 0.01
C ASP A 106 -6.87 30.61 -1.28
N ALA A 107 -5.54 30.65 -1.24
CA ALA A 107 -4.71 30.19 -2.35
C ALA A 107 -4.91 28.70 -2.64
N GLY A 108 -5.04 27.88 -1.59
CA GLY A 108 -5.33 26.45 -1.70
C GLY A 108 -6.69 26.16 -2.34
N LYS A 109 -7.74 26.90 -1.91
CA LYS A 109 -9.08 26.80 -2.49
C LYS A 109 -9.08 27.16 -3.97
N TYR A 110 -8.50 28.30 -4.35
CA TYR A 110 -8.39 28.71 -5.75
C TYR A 110 -7.70 27.63 -6.59
N THR A 111 -6.57 27.10 -6.12
CA THR A 111 -5.83 26.03 -6.83
C THR A 111 -6.69 24.77 -7.01
N TYR A 112 -7.42 24.35 -5.98
CA TYR A 112 -8.28 23.17 -6.05
C TYR A 112 -9.41 23.35 -7.07
N GLU A 113 -10.07 24.50 -7.05
CA GLU A 113 -11.16 24.84 -7.97
C GLU A 113 -10.68 24.92 -9.42
N GLN A 114 -9.47 25.43 -9.66
CA GLN A 114 -8.95 25.55 -11.02
C GLN A 114 -8.47 24.21 -11.60
N TYR A 115 -7.80 23.37 -10.82
CA TYR A 115 -7.02 22.25 -11.36
C TYR A 115 -7.46 20.87 -10.87
N CYS A 116 -8.03 20.78 -9.66
CA CYS A 116 -8.25 19.49 -9.00
C CYS A 116 -9.71 19.03 -9.10
N GLN A 117 -10.66 19.97 -8.99
CA GLN A 117 -12.08 19.66 -8.90
C GLN A 117 -12.63 18.92 -10.13
N ARG A 118 -12.01 19.09 -11.30
CA ARG A 118 -12.44 18.40 -12.54
C ARG A 118 -12.46 16.87 -12.35
N CYS A 119 -11.45 16.32 -11.67
CA CYS A 119 -11.30 14.87 -11.46
C CYS A 119 -11.69 14.43 -10.05
N HIS A 120 -11.50 15.30 -9.04
CA HIS A 120 -11.81 14.97 -7.65
C HIS A 120 -13.21 15.40 -7.20
N GLY A 121 -13.92 16.22 -8.00
CA GLY A 121 -15.21 16.81 -7.66
C GLY A 121 -15.08 18.00 -6.72
N ALA A 122 -16.03 18.93 -6.74
CA ALA A 122 -16.03 20.11 -5.86
C ALA A 122 -16.07 19.73 -4.36
N GLU A 123 -16.69 18.60 -4.04
CA GLU A 123 -16.92 18.06 -2.70
C GLU A 123 -16.21 16.71 -2.47
N LEU A 124 -15.09 16.48 -3.17
CA LEU A 124 -14.28 15.24 -3.10
C LEU A 124 -15.05 13.95 -3.49
N GLN A 125 -16.18 14.08 -4.16
CA GLN A 125 -17.05 12.97 -4.56
C GLN A 125 -16.53 12.19 -5.79
N GLY A 126 -15.49 12.70 -6.44
CA GLY A 126 -15.01 12.23 -7.74
C GLY A 126 -15.70 12.95 -8.90
N GLY A 127 -14.93 13.23 -9.96
CA GLY A 127 -15.37 13.87 -11.19
C GLY A 127 -15.03 13.02 -12.41
N GLU A 128 -14.64 13.66 -13.51
CA GLU A 128 -14.31 13.00 -14.77
C GLU A 128 -13.01 12.17 -14.63
N GLY A 129 -13.06 10.88 -14.99
CA GLY A 129 -11.90 9.96 -14.98
C GLY A 129 -11.80 9.02 -13.76
N THR A 130 -10.71 8.25 -13.68
CA THR A 130 -10.47 7.21 -12.63
C THR A 130 -9.96 7.77 -11.31
N GLY A 131 -10.18 9.06 -11.06
CA GLY A 131 -9.74 9.77 -9.86
C GLY A 131 -10.09 9.00 -8.59
N LYS A 132 -9.22 9.09 -7.57
CA LYS A 132 -9.52 8.54 -6.25
C LYS A 132 -10.71 9.30 -5.65
N ASN A 133 -11.95 8.89 -5.93
CA ASN A 133 -13.12 9.36 -5.19
C ASN A 133 -12.98 9.00 -3.70
N PHE A 134 -13.23 9.98 -2.82
CA PHE A 134 -13.23 9.80 -1.38
C PHE A 134 -14.64 9.44 -0.85
N SER A 135 -15.52 8.92 -1.72
CA SER A 135 -16.88 8.53 -1.35
C SER A 135 -16.92 7.56 -0.16
N TRP A 136 -15.92 6.69 -0.01
CA TRP A 136 -15.76 5.77 1.11
C TRP A 136 -15.33 6.43 2.43
N GLN A 137 -14.74 7.64 2.40
CA GLN A 137 -14.37 8.40 3.60
C GLN A 137 -15.52 9.25 4.16
N LYS A 138 -16.62 9.42 3.42
CA LYS A 138 -17.81 10.12 3.93
C LYS A 138 -18.37 9.45 5.19
N GLU A 139 -18.16 8.16 5.36
CA GLU A 139 -18.53 7.43 6.59
C GLU A 139 -17.55 7.70 7.74
N THR A 140 -16.26 7.93 7.46
CA THR A 140 -15.25 8.18 8.50
C THR A 140 -15.24 9.61 9.03
N VAL A 141 -15.68 10.59 8.23
CA VAL A 141 -15.77 12.00 8.66
C VAL A 141 -16.94 12.22 9.64
N LYS A 142 -18.00 11.40 9.55
CA LYS A 142 -19.15 11.45 10.47
C LYS A 142 -18.76 11.25 11.94
N TYR A 143 -17.65 10.57 12.23
CA TYR A 143 -17.18 10.29 13.58
C TYR A 143 -16.10 11.25 14.12
N ARG A 144 -15.55 12.14 13.28
CA ARG A 144 -14.47 13.06 13.70
C ARG A 144 -14.98 14.43 14.19
N HIS A 145 -16.22 14.79 13.86
CA HIS A 145 -16.81 16.08 14.26
C HIS A 145 -17.70 16.00 15.51
N GLN A 146 -17.54 14.95 16.34
CA GLN A 146 -18.31 14.77 17.58
C GLN A 146 -17.47 14.91 18.85
N HIS A 147 -16.20 15.30 18.76
CA HIS A 147 -15.33 15.59 19.91
C HIS A 147 -14.60 16.92 19.70
#